data_AF-A0A1J8QK73-F1
#
_entry.id   AF-A0A1J8QK73-F1
#
_cell.length_a   1.000
_cell.length_b   1.000
_cell.length_c   1.000
_cell.angle_alpha   90.00
_cell.angle_beta   90.00
_cell.angle_gamma   90.00
#
_symmetry.space_group_name_H-M   'P 1'
#
loop_
_entity.id
_entity.type
_entity.pdbx_description
1 polymer ?
#
loop_
_entity_poly.entity_id
_entity_poly.type
_entity_poly.pdbx_seq_one_letter_code
_entity_poly.pdbx_strand_id
1 'polypeptide(L)'
;MSPTCNPHLHISAFKQEFSALYGMGGLADLAMSGDAALAASAYDRAIKLYSAAIDLDYATDTIFSNRCKATLEKKLWDEALMDTQMVRWYLSFLSLAYCDDT
;
A
#
# COMPACT_ATOMS: atom_id res chain seq x y z
N MET A 1 5.56 -31.61 -33.82
CA MET A 1 4.43 -30.96 -33.14
C MET A 1 5.02 -30.18 -31.98
N SER A 2 5.22 -28.87 -32.14
CA SER A 2 5.72 -28.03 -31.06
C SER A 2 4.60 -27.82 -30.04
N PRO A 3 4.83 -28.00 -28.74
CA PRO A 3 3.82 -27.66 -27.75
C PRO A 3 3.65 -26.15 -27.79
N THR A 4 2.44 -25.68 -28.09
CA THR A 4 2.08 -24.28 -27.90
C THR A 4 2.12 -24.04 -26.39
N CYS A 5 3.23 -23.52 -25.89
CA CYS A 5 3.31 -22.97 -24.55
C CYS A 5 2.32 -21.80 -24.52
N ASN A 6 1.10 -22.04 -24.07
CA ASN A 6 0.10 -21.01 -23.83
C ASN A 6 0.38 -20.46 -22.42
N PRO A 7 1.11 -19.33 -22.28
CA PRO A 7 1.53 -18.81 -20.98
C PRO A 7 0.32 -18.47 -20.11
N HIS A 8 -0.82 -18.18 -20.74
CA HIS A 8 -2.05 -17.83 -20.06
C HIS A 8 -2.64 -18.99 -19.24
N LEU A 9 -2.45 -20.24 -19.70
CA LEU A 9 -2.97 -21.44 -19.02
C LEU A 9 -2.13 -21.81 -17.80
N HIS A 10 -0.82 -21.58 -17.87
CA HIS A 10 0.11 -21.87 -16.77
C HIS A 10 -0.01 -20.81 -15.65
N ILE A 11 -0.25 -19.55 -15.99
CA ILE A 11 -0.48 -18.47 -15.01
C ILE A 11 -1.81 -18.68 -14.28
N SER A 12 -2.89 -19.05 -14.98
CA SER A 12 -4.18 -19.31 -14.35
C SER A 12 -4.18 -20.59 -13.49
N ALA A 13 -3.46 -21.63 -13.90
CA ALA A 13 -3.30 -22.85 -13.11
C ALA A 13 -2.45 -22.60 -11.85
N PHE A 14 -1.34 -21.88 -11.98
CA PHE A 14 -0.50 -21.48 -10.84
C PHE A 14 -1.26 -20.59 -9.86
N LYS A 15 -2.04 -19.61 -10.35
CA LYS A 15 -2.93 -18.81 -9.53
C LYS A 15 -3.97 -19.65 -8.80
N GLN A 16 -4.62 -20.59 -9.48
CA GLN A 16 -5.61 -21.49 -8.87
C GLN A 16 -4.99 -22.39 -7.80
N GLU A 17 -3.78 -22.92 -8.02
CA GLU A 17 -3.05 -23.70 -7.02
C GLU A 17 -2.69 -22.86 -5.78
N PHE A 18 -2.28 -21.60 -5.98
CA PHE A 18 -1.99 -20.68 -4.88
C PHE A 18 -3.25 -20.24 -4.12
N SER A 19 -4.36 -19.98 -4.82
CA SER A 19 -5.67 -19.72 -4.22
C SER A 19 -6.26 -20.97 -3.53
N ALA A 20 -5.84 -22.17 -3.92
CA ALA A 20 -6.20 -23.41 -3.22
C ALA A 20 -5.35 -23.65 -1.96
N LEU A 21 -4.08 -23.22 -1.96
CA LEU A 21 -3.19 -23.26 -0.79
C LEU A 21 -3.64 -22.29 0.31
N TYR A 22 -4.02 -21.08 -0.08
CA TYR A 22 -4.66 -20.10 0.78
C TYR A 22 -6.15 -20.10 0.46
N GLY A 23 -6.88 -21.10 0.96
CA GLY A 23 -8.33 -21.15 0.81
C GLY A 23 -9.00 -19.83 1.23
N MET A 24 -10.30 -19.67 0.95
CA MET A 24 -11.04 -18.40 1.15
C MET A 24 -10.82 -17.70 2.51
N GLY A 25 -10.41 -18.44 3.56
CA GLY A 25 -9.95 -17.89 4.83
C GLY A 25 -8.67 -17.04 4.76
N GLY A 26 -7.62 -17.46 4.04
CA GLY A 26 -6.37 -16.70 3.93
C GLY A 26 -6.52 -15.40 3.14
N LEU A 27 -7.43 -15.37 2.15
CA LEU A 27 -7.78 -14.16 1.41
C LEU A 27 -8.56 -13.17 2.29
N ALA A 28 -9.49 -13.68 3.10
CA ALA A 28 -10.20 -12.88 4.09
C ALA A 28 -9.24 -12.33 5.17
N ASP A 29 -8.23 -13.12 5.57
CA ASP A 29 -7.21 -12.68 6.52
C ASP A 29 -6.37 -11.51 5.98
N LEU A 30 -6.03 -11.53 4.68
CA LEU A 30 -5.34 -10.41 4.03
C LEU A 30 -6.19 -9.14 4.03
N ALA A 31 -7.48 -9.25 3.72
CA ALA A 31 -8.41 -8.13 3.75
C ALA A 31 -8.57 -7.56 5.16
N MET A 32 -8.82 -8.43 6.15
CA MET A 32 -8.96 -8.05 7.55
C MET A 32 -7.67 -7.44 8.12
N SER A 33 -6.51 -7.99 7.76
CA SER A 33 -5.22 -7.41 8.12
C SER A 33 -4.99 -6.06 7.46
N GLY A 34 -5.44 -5.89 6.21
CA GLY A 34 -5.41 -4.63 5.47
C GLY A 34 -6.27 -3.58 6.17
N ASP A 35 -7.49 -3.95 6.57
CA ASP A 35 -8.43 -3.08 7.29
C ASP A 35 -7.86 -2.67 8.66
N ALA A 36 -7.26 -3.61 9.39
CA ALA A 36 -6.57 -3.32 10.65
C ALA A 36 -5.37 -2.36 10.45
N ALA A 37 -4.59 -2.55 9.39
CA ALA A 37 -3.49 -1.66 9.05
C ALA A 37 -3.98 -0.26 8.64
N LEU A 38 -5.10 -0.18 7.92
CA LEU A 38 -5.74 1.08 7.53
C LEU A 38 -6.27 1.83 8.76
N ALA A 39 -6.88 1.13 9.71
CA ALA A 39 -7.34 1.70 10.99
C ALA A 39 -6.18 2.17 11.87
N ALA A 40 -5.01 1.54 11.76
CA ALA A 40 -3.78 1.94 12.46
C ALA A 40 -2.97 3.02 11.72
N SER A 41 -3.49 3.61 10.63
CA SER A 41 -2.76 4.58 9.78
C SER A 41 -1.43 4.04 9.22
N ALA A 42 -1.28 2.71 9.14
CA ALA A 42 -0.12 2.05 8.56
C ALA A 42 -0.32 1.89 7.05
N TYR A 43 -0.42 3.01 6.32
CA TYR A 43 -0.88 3.05 4.94
C TYR A 43 -0.05 2.20 3.98
N ASP A 44 1.28 2.21 4.10
CA ASP A 44 2.16 1.35 3.30
C ASP A 44 1.87 -0.14 3.47
N ARG A 45 1.59 -0.55 4.71
CA ARG A 45 1.25 -1.93 5.03
C ARG A 45 -0.13 -2.29 4.49
N ALA A 46 -1.11 -1.40 4.64
CA ALA A 46 -2.46 -1.58 4.10
C ALA A 46 -2.42 -1.73 2.57
N ILE A 47 -1.70 -0.86 1.86
CA ILE A 47 -1.55 -0.93 0.40
C ILE A 47 -0.95 -2.27 -0.04
N LYS A 48 0.09 -2.76 0.65
CA LYS A 48 0.72 -4.05 0.35
C LYS A 48 -0.24 -5.23 0.55
N LEU A 49 -0.99 -5.24 1.65
CA LEU A 49 -1.94 -6.31 1.97
C LEU A 49 -3.10 -6.36 0.97
N TYR A 50 -3.69 -5.21 0.63
CA TYR A 50 -4.75 -5.17 -0.39
C TYR A 50 -4.23 -5.52 -1.79
N SER A 51 -2.99 -5.14 -2.12
CA SER A 51 -2.40 -5.51 -3.41
C SER A 51 -2.15 -7.01 -3.49
N ALA A 52 -1.65 -7.62 -2.41
CA ALA A 52 -1.51 -9.07 -2.31
C ALA A 52 -2.87 -9.80 -2.45
N ALA A 53 -3.93 -9.27 -1.85
CA ALA A 53 -5.27 -9.83 -2.02
C ALA A 53 -5.76 -9.75 -3.48
N ILE A 54 -5.53 -8.63 -4.16
CA ILE A 54 -5.86 -8.45 -5.59
C ILE A 54 -5.03 -9.39 -6.48
N ASP A 55 -3.75 -9.54 -6.20
CA ASP A 55 -2.84 -10.42 -6.97
C ASP A 55 -3.25 -11.90 -6.89
N LEU A 56 -3.89 -12.29 -5.77
CA LEU A 56 -4.49 -13.61 -5.54
C LEU A 56 -5.94 -13.73 -6.04
N ASP A 57 -6.37 -12.82 -6.92
CA ASP A 57 -7.72 -12.73 -7.50
C ASP A 57 -8.86 -12.46 -6.49
N TYR A 58 -8.55 -12.03 -5.27
CA TYR A 58 -9.54 -11.53 -4.30
C TYR A 58 -9.74 -10.02 -4.46
N ALA A 59 -10.21 -9.65 -5.65
CA ALA A 59 -10.32 -8.27 -6.10
C ALA A 59 -11.77 -7.77 -5.97
N THR A 60 -12.20 -7.48 -4.74
CA THR A 60 -13.53 -6.92 -4.47
C THR A 60 -13.53 -5.39 -4.51
N ASP A 61 -14.69 -4.79 -4.79
CA ASP A 61 -14.85 -3.32 -4.79
C ASP A 61 -14.38 -2.68 -3.47
N THR A 62 -14.64 -3.36 -2.35
CA THR A 62 -14.20 -2.93 -1.02
C THR A 62 -12.68 -2.87 -0.91
N ILE A 63 -11.96 -3.88 -1.42
CA ILE A 63 -10.49 -3.92 -1.37
C ILE A 63 -9.89 -2.83 -2.25
N PHE A 64 -10.43 -2.60 -3.44
CA PHE A 64 -10.00 -1.50 -4.29
C PHE A 64 -10.25 -0.15 -3.63
N SER A 65 -11.44 0.06 -3.07
CA SER A 65 -11.81 1.29 -2.36
C SER A 65 -10.88 1.56 -1.17
N ASN A 66 -10.63 0.53 -0.35
CA ASN A 66 -9.76 0.65 0.81
C ASN A 66 -8.29 0.87 0.41
N ARG A 67 -7.81 0.24 -0.68
CA ARG A 67 -6.47 0.52 -1.23
C ARG A 67 -6.34 1.95 -1.75
N CYS A 68 -7.37 2.45 -2.45
CA CYS A 68 -7.41 3.84 -2.91
C CYS A 68 -7.39 4.82 -1.73
N LYS A 69 -8.20 4.57 -0.70
CA LYS A 69 -8.20 5.36 0.54
C LYS A 69 -6.83 5.36 1.20
N ALA A 70 -6.20 4.20 1.37
CA ALA A 70 -4.86 4.10 1.94
C ALA A 70 -3.81 4.90 1.13
N THR A 71 -3.90 4.85 -0.20
CA THR A 71 -2.98 5.57 -1.09
C THR A 71 -3.17 7.09 -1.03
N LEU A 72 -4.42 7.55 -0.97
CA LEU A 72 -4.74 8.98 -0.84
C LEU A 72 -4.24 9.52 0.50
N GLU A 73 -4.55 8.82 1.59
CA GLU A 73 -4.12 9.22 2.93
C GLU A 73 -2.60 9.25 3.01
N LYS A 74 -1.89 8.20 2.55
CA LYS A 74 -0.42 8.17 2.53
C LYS A 74 0.19 9.42 1.91
N LYS A 75 -0.36 9.84 0.76
CA LYS A 75 0.12 11.02 0.05
C LYS A 75 0.03 12.27 0.94
N LEU A 76 -1.12 12.47 1.61
CA LEU A 76 -1.30 13.58 2.56
C LEU A 76 -0.28 13.56 3.71
N TRP A 77 0.12 12.39 4.20
CA TRP A 77 1.19 12.27 5.20
C TRP A 77 2.56 12.67 4.67
N ASP A 78 2.87 12.28 3.43
CA ASP A 78 4.11 12.67 2.77
C ASP A 78 4.16 14.21 2.60
N GLU A 79 3.05 14.85 2.22
CA GLU A 79 2.95 16.31 2.14
C GLU A 79 3.06 16.98 3.53
N ALA A 80 2.35 16.49 4.55
CA ALA A 80 2.40 17.04 5.91
C ALA A 80 3.82 16.94 6.52
N LEU A 81 4.54 15.86 6.21
CA LEU A 81 5.92 15.69 6.61
C LEU A 81 6.84 16.70 5.94
N MET A 82 6.66 16.95 4.63
CA MET A 82 7.40 17.98 3.90
C MET A 82 7.13 19.36 4.49
N ASP A 83 5.88 19.73 4.75
CA ASP A 83 5.52 21.02 5.35
C ASP A 83 6.18 21.22 6.72
N THR A 84 6.17 20.18 7.56
CA THR A 84 6.83 20.22 8.87
C THR A 84 8.35 20.40 8.74
N GLN A 85 8.97 19.75 7.76
CA GLN A 85 10.39 19.94 7.46
C GLN A 85 10.67 21.36 6.99
N MET A 86 9.83 21.92 6.10
CA MET A 86 9.97 23.30 5.61
C MET A 86 9.91 24.31 6.75
N VAL A 87 8.96 24.17 7.69
CA VAL A 87 8.90 25.02 8.89
C VAL A 87 10.17 24.89 9.73
N ARG A 88 10.67 23.66 9.93
CA ARG A 88 11.93 23.43 10.64
C ARG A 88 13.12 24.13 9.97
N TRP A 89 13.24 24.02 8.64
CA TRP A 89 14.29 24.68 7.87
C TRP A 89 14.20 26.22 7.99
N TYR A 90 12.99 26.77 7.85
CA TYR A 90 12.74 28.20 7.96
C TYR A 90 13.11 28.75 9.36
N LEU A 91 12.67 28.08 10.43
CA LEU A 91 13.01 28.47 11.79
C LEU A 91 14.51 28.36 12.07
N SER A 92 15.18 27.33 11.56
CA SER A 92 16.64 27.20 11.66
C SER A 92 17.37 28.31 10.92
N PHE A 93 16.87 28.72 9.76
CA PHE A 93 17.46 29.80 8.96
C PHE A 93 17.29 31.17 9.66
N LEU A 94 16.12 31.46 10.21
CA LEU A 94 15.88 32.70 10.96
C LEU A 94 16.74 32.79 12.23
N SER A 95 16.93 31.67 12.94
CA SER A 95 17.76 31.65 14.14
C SER A 95 19.22 32.03 13.84
N LEU A 96 19.74 31.67 12.66
CA LEU A 96 21.09 32.07 12.25
C LEU A 96 21.15 33.55 11.85
N ALA A 97 20.14 34.04 11.13
CA ALA A 97 20.07 35.45 10.74
C ALA A 97 19.97 36.40 11.94
N TYR A 98 19.30 36.00 13.02
CA TYR A 98 19.20 36.80 14.25
C TYR A 98 20.47 36.80 15.11
N CYS A 99 21.42 35.90 14.88
CA CYS A 99 22.69 35.87 15.63
C CYS A 99 23.81 36.74 15.04
N ASP A 100 23.67 37.25 13.80
CA ASP A 100 24.69 38.11 13.15
C ASP A 100 24.49 39.61 13.45
N ASP A 101 23.41 40.00 14.11
CA ASP A 101 23.05 41.40 14.42
C ASP A 101 23.35 41.84 15.88
N THR A 102 24.04 41.03 16.69
CA THR A 102 24.49 41.38 18.06
C THR A 102 26.00 41.24 18.22
#